data_AF-A0A6A4ZLV4-F1
#
_entry.id   AF-A0A6A4ZLV4-F1
#
_cell.length_a   1.000
_cell.length_b   1.000
_cell.length_c   1.000
_cell.angle_alpha   90.00
_cell.angle_beta   90.00
_cell.angle_gamma   90.00
#
_symmetry.space_group_name_H-M   'P 1'
#
loop_
_entity.id
_entity.type
_entity.pdbx_description
1 polymer ?
#
loop_
_entity_poly.entity_id
_entity_poly.type
_entity_poly.pdbx_seq_one_letter_code
_entity_poly.pdbx_strand_id
1 'polypeptide(L)'
;MMDTWIDVGWKEGAHHEATYVPRVPADPLSAIKHHVLHSQAVQTVIENAEKAAPNKEVRALMEAQVLEMLSKMAATVNYKSVRVAGWLLRKVWRQMYDKIIVDEGGLETIRNLVKAREGPLVLIPTHRSYIDFLMMTYLFFAYNIPVPHIFAGEDFLNMGPMTQVLREGGAFFVRRSFKDDALYTAVFSEYTQYLLTKGHTVEFFLEGTRSRSGKQLPPQFGMLSTVVKCFEAGRVDNIHIVPVTIDYDKPVELSVHQKELLGEGKVKEVRKPSPNYHPSSSTV
;
A
#
# COMPACT_ATOMS: atom_id res chain seq x y z
N MET A 1 -20.38 23.98 -8.33
CA MET A 1 -19.27 23.25 -7.69
C MET A 1 -19.72 22.34 -6.53
N MET A 2 -20.99 22.40 -6.08
CA MET A 2 -21.52 21.53 -5.01
C MET A 2 -22.27 20.28 -5.53
N ASP A 3 -22.54 20.17 -6.83
CA ASP A 3 -23.38 19.10 -7.41
C ASP A 3 -22.67 17.76 -7.69
N THR A 4 -21.37 17.61 -7.36
CA THR A 4 -20.61 16.36 -7.59
C THR A 4 -20.45 15.47 -6.35
N TRP A 5 -20.93 15.95 -5.20
CA TRP A 5 -20.78 15.28 -3.91
C TRP A 5 -22.04 14.47 -3.58
N ILE A 6 -21.93 13.14 -3.56
CA ILE A 6 -23.06 12.23 -3.32
C ILE A 6 -22.80 11.38 -2.07
N ASP A 7 -23.86 11.13 -1.29
CA ASP A 7 -23.83 10.22 -0.14
C ASP A 7 -23.85 8.76 -0.62
N VAL A 8 -22.71 8.09 -0.49
CA VAL A 8 -22.55 6.68 -0.88
C VAL A 8 -22.88 5.73 0.27
N GLY A 9 -23.14 6.27 1.46
CA GLY A 9 -23.41 5.49 2.66
C GLY A 9 -24.71 4.72 2.56
N TRP A 10 -25.74 5.27 1.91
CA TRP A 10 -27.13 4.86 2.11
C TRP A 10 -28.02 5.05 0.88
N LYS A 11 -29.28 4.57 0.95
CA LYS A 11 -30.26 4.28 -0.13
C LYS A 11 -30.12 4.97 -1.50
N GLU A 12 -29.64 6.21 -1.59
CA GLU A 12 -29.29 6.90 -2.84
C GLU A 12 -28.13 6.24 -3.64
N GLY A 13 -27.16 5.61 -2.97
CA GLY A 13 -26.06 4.87 -3.62
C GLY A 13 -26.49 3.56 -4.32
N ALA A 14 -27.77 3.18 -4.26
CA ALA A 14 -28.31 2.02 -5.00
C ALA A 14 -28.43 2.27 -6.51
N HIS A 15 -28.38 3.54 -6.96
CA HIS A 15 -28.62 3.94 -8.34
C HIS A 15 -27.37 4.44 -9.08
N HIS A 16 -26.17 4.33 -8.50
CA HIS A 16 -24.95 4.68 -9.21
C HIS A 16 -24.66 3.63 -10.31
N GLU A 17 -24.67 4.04 -11.58
CA GLU A 17 -24.20 3.22 -12.69
C GLU A 17 -22.68 3.10 -12.63
N ALA A 18 -22.17 2.28 -11.71
CA ALA A 18 -20.74 1.98 -11.66
C ALA A 18 -20.34 1.13 -12.87
N THR A 19 -19.99 1.81 -13.96
CA THR A 19 -19.46 1.17 -15.16
C THR A 19 -18.21 0.37 -14.78
N TYR A 20 -18.25 -0.94 -15.04
CA TYR A 20 -17.16 -1.86 -14.72
C TYR A 20 -15.87 -1.46 -15.44
N VAL A 21 -14.78 -1.38 -14.68
CA VAL A 21 -13.43 -1.19 -15.22
C VAL A 21 -12.71 -2.55 -15.26
N PRO A 22 -12.24 -3.01 -16.43
CA PRO A 22 -11.51 -4.26 -16.55
C PRO A 22 -10.28 -4.30 -15.67
N ARG A 23 -10.17 -5.37 -14.87
CA ARG A 23 -9.04 -5.58 -13.96
C ARG A 23 -7.78 -5.94 -14.74
N VAL A 24 -6.64 -5.47 -14.25
CA VAL A 24 -5.33 -5.98 -14.68
C VAL A 24 -5.17 -7.39 -14.12
N PRO A 25 -4.86 -8.42 -14.94
CA PRO A 25 -4.58 -9.76 -14.45
C PRO A 25 -3.42 -9.73 -13.44
N ALA A 26 -3.62 -10.36 -12.28
CA ALA A 26 -2.54 -10.51 -11.30
C ALA A 26 -1.66 -11.68 -11.70
N ASP A 27 -0.35 -11.43 -11.86
CA ASP A 27 0.63 -12.49 -12.10
C ASP A 27 0.83 -13.34 -10.84
N PRO A 28 1.12 -14.65 -10.98
CA PRO A 28 1.39 -15.49 -9.84
C PRO A 28 2.67 -15.04 -9.12
N LEU A 29 2.73 -15.22 -7.80
CA LEU A 29 3.88 -14.82 -6.99
C LEU A 29 5.21 -15.41 -7.50
N SER A 30 5.18 -16.61 -8.09
CA SER A 30 6.35 -17.24 -8.71
C SER A 30 6.89 -16.44 -9.90
N ALA A 31 6.01 -15.90 -10.75
CA ALA A 31 6.40 -15.07 -11.88
C ALA A 31 6.98 -13.73 -11.42
N ILE A 32 6.37 -13.11 -10.41
CA ILE A 32 6.88 -11.87 -9.80
C ILE A 32 8.27 -12.11 -9.19
N LYS A 33 8.42 -13.19 -8.41
CA LYS A 33 9.70 -13.60 -7.83
C LYS A 33 10.77 -13.79 -8.89
N HIS A 34 10.44 -14.51 -9.96
CA HIS A 34 11.35 -14.71 -11.07
C HIS A 34 11.74 -13.38 -11.73
N HIS A 35 10.79 -12.49 -12.01
CA HIS A 35 11.07 -11.21 -12.64
C HIS A 35 11.99 -10.32 -11.77
N VAL A 36 11.65 -10.13 -10.50
CA VAL A 36 12.43 -9.28 -9.59
C VAL A 36 13.82 -9.84 -9.35
N LEU A 37 13.94 -11.17 -9.17
CA LEU A 37 15.23 -11.82 -8.96
C LEU A 37 16.19 -11.57 -10.13
N HIS A 38 15.71 -11.64 -11.37
CA HIS A 38 16.53 -11.47 -12.58
C HIS A 38 16.63 -10.01 -13.06
N SER A 39 16.11 -9.05 -12.29
CA SER A 39 16.23 -7.63 -12.63
C SER A 39 17.68 -7.15 -12.50
N GLN A 40 18.07 -6.20 -13.36
CA GLN A 40 19.43 -5.65 -13.35
C GLN A 40 19.79 -5.05 -11.99
N ALA A 41 18.85 -4.35 -11.33
CA ALA A 41 19.10 -3.72 -10.04
C ALA A 41 19.41 -4.75 -8.94
N VAL A 42 18.65 -5.85 -8.86
CA VAL A 42 18.88 -6.90 -7.87
C VAL A 42 20.16 -7.69 -8.20
N GLN A 43 20.37 -8.06 -9.47
CA GLN A 43 21.56 -8.78 -9.91
C GLN A 43 22.84 -7.99 -9.64
N THR A 44 22.85 -6.68 -9.89
CA THR A 44 24.00 -5.82 -9.61
C THR A 44 24.39 -5.85 -8.12
N VAL A 45 23.41 -5.85 -7.21
CA VAL A 45 23.67 -5.93 -5.76
C VAL A 45 24.25 -7.30 -5.38
N ILE A 46 23.72 -8.37 -5.95
CA ILE A 46 24.21 -9.75 -5.73
C ILE A 46 25.64 -9.90 -6.26
N GLU A 47 25.92 -9.43 -7.47
CA GLU A 47 27.25 -9.47 -8.08
C GLU A 47 28.29 -8.65 -7.30
N ASN A 48 27.91 -7.48 -6.77
CA ASN A 48 28.80 -6.66 -5.95
C ASN A 48 29.13 -7.35 -4.63
N ALA A 49 28.17 -8.02 -4.00
CA ALA A 49 28.40 -8.82 -2.80
C ALA A 49 29.28 -10.05 -3.09
N GLU A 50 29.07 -10.72 -4.23
CA GLU A 50 29.90 -11.84 -4.68
C GLU A 50 31.35 -11.42 -4.93
N LYS A 51 31.58 -10.24 -5.51
CA LYS A 51 32.94 -9.67 -5.68
C LYS A 51 33.61 -9.35 -4.35
N ALA A 52 32.86 -8.87 -3.36
CA ALA A 52 33.38 -8.56 -2.04
C ALA A 52 33.72 -9.80 -1.21
N ALA A 53 32.98 -10.90 -1.41
CA ALA A 53 33.20 -12.19 -0.77
C ALA A 53 33.05 -13.33 -1.80
N PRO A 54 34.13 -13.71 -2.50
CA PRO A 54 34.07 -14.70 -3.59
C PRO A 54 33.81 -16.11 -3.05
N ASN A 55 32.54 -16.42 -2.83
CA ASN A 55 32.02 -17.74 -2.49
C ASN A 55 30.65 -17.93 -3.17
N LYS A 56 30.47 -19.04 -3.89
CA LYS A 56 29.20 -19.38 -4.56
C LYS A 56 28.01 -19.48 -3.60
N GLU A 57 28.26 -19.72 -2.33
CA GLU A 57 27.22 -19.75 -1.29
C GLU A 57 26.60 -18.36 -1.04
N VAL A 58 27.35 -17.26 -1.25
CA VAL A 58 26.86 -15.89 -1.06
C VAL A 58 25.72 -15.60 -2.01
N ARG A 59 25.88 -15.96 -3.29
CA ARG A 59 24.85 -15.80 -4.30
C ARG A 59 23.59 -16.58 -3.94
N ALA A 60 23.72 -17.87 -3.66
CA ALA A 60 22.57 -18.72 -3.32
C ALA A 60 21.82 -18.20 -2.07
N LEU A 61 22.55 -17.72 -1.06
CA LEU A 61 21.97 -17.13 0.14
C LEU A 61 21.19 -15.85 -0.17
N MET A 62 21.77 -14.94 -0.97
CA MET A 62 21.11 -13.69 -1.34
C MET A 62 19.89 -13.91 -2.23
N GLU A 63 19.97 -14.83 -3.20
CA GLU A 63 18.82 -15.21 -4.02
C GLU A 63 17.68 -15.76 -3.14
N ALA A 64 18.00 -16.63 -2.16
CA ALA A 64 17.02 -17.12 -1.20
C ALA A 64 16.41 -15.98 -0.35
N GLN A 65 17.23 -15.01 0.09
CA GLN A 65 16.76 -13.83 0.81
C GLN A 65 15.80 -12.98 -0.03
N VAL A 66 16.09 -12.76 -1.33
CA VAL A 66 15.19 -12.04 -2.25
C VAL A 66 13.83 -12.73 -2.31
N LEU A 67 13.81 -14.06 -2.46
CA LEU A 67 12.58 -14.83 -2.53
C LEU A 67 11.78 -14.76 -1.21
N GLU A 68 12.45 -14.75 -0.06
CA GLU A 68 11.81 -14.58 1.25
C GLU A 68 11.24 -13.16 1.41
N MET A 69 12.02 -12.13 1.06
CA MET A 69 11.59 -10.73 1.08
C MET A 69 10.32 -10.54 0.25
N LEU A 70 10.28 -11.07 -0.97
CA LEU A 70 9.10 -10.98 -1.85
C LEU A 70 7.90 -11.76 -1.31
N SER A 71 8.12 -12.90 -0.65
CA SER A 71 7.04 -13.67 -0.02
C SER A 71 6.35 -12.89 1.09
N LYS A 72 7.12 -12.11 1.85
CA LYS A 72 6.60 -11.25 2.93
C LYS A 72 5.99 -9.96 2.37
N MET A 73 6.61 -9.39 1.36
CA MET A 73 6.24 -8.09 0.79
C MET A 73 5.00 -8.17 -0.10
N ALA A 74 4.98 -9.07 -1.09
CA ALA A 74 4.03 -8.99 -2.20
C ALA A 74 2.56 -9.17 -1.80
N ALA A 75 1.68 -8.39 -2.43
CA ALA A 75 0.24 -8.55 -2.28
C ALA A 75 -0.24 -9.82 -3.00
N THR A 76 -1.38 -10.38 -2.56
CA THR A 76 -2.01 -11.56 -3.17
C THR A 76 -3.48 -11.29 -3.42
N VAL A 77 -3.75 -10.27 -4.24
CA VAL A 77 -5.10 -9.73 -4.45
C VAL A 77 -6.10 -10.83 -4.79
N ASN A 78 -7.16 -10.94 -4.00
CA ASN A 78 -8.22 -11.93 -4.20
C ASN A 78 -9.58 -11.26 -4.15
N TYR A 79 -10.19 -11.07 -5.32
CA TYR A 79 -11.48 -10.37 -5.42
C TYR A 79 -12.66 -11.11 -4.78
N LYS A 80 -12.55 -12.42 -4.49
CA LYS A 80 -13.56 -13.12 -3.67
C LYS A 80 -13.50 -12.60 -2.23
N SER A 81 -12.30 -12.50 -1.69
CA SER A 81 -12.05 -11.95 -0.36
C SER A 81 -12.38 -10.46 -0.28
N VAL A 82 -11.98 -9.67 -1.27
CA VAL A 82 -12.35 -8.23 -1.38
C VAL A 82 -13.86 -8.06 -1.35
N ARG A 83 -14.64 -8.93 -2.02
CA ARG A 83 -16.11 -8.84 -2.00
C ARG A 83 -16.70 -9.10 -0.61
N VAL A 84 -16.18 -10.11 0.09
CA VAL A 84 -16.60 -10.41 1.47
C VAL A 84 -16.22 -9.26 2.39
N ALA A 85 -14.99 -8.76 2.29
CA ALA A 85 -14.50 -7.61 3.04
C ALA A 85 -15.34 -6.36 2.76
N GLY A 86 -15.64 -6.04 1.50
CA GLY A 86 -16.48 -4.91 1.12
C GLY A 86 -17.88 -4.98 1.72
N TRP A 87 -18.50 -6.16 1.76
CA TRP A 87 -19.79 -6.36 2.44
C TRP A 87 -19.71 -6.14 3.96
N LEU A 88 -18.64 -6.62 4.61
CA LEU A 88 -18.40 -6.39 6.03
C LEU A 88 -18.13 -4.92 6.32
N LEU A 89 -17.23 -4.31 5.56
CA LEU A 89 -16.85 -2.89 5.67
C LEU A 89 -18.07 -1.99 5.49
N ARG A 90 -18.97 -2.31 4.54
CA ARG A 90 -20.24 -1.59 4.41
C ARG A 90 -20.98 -1.55 5.74
N LYS A 91 -21.13 -2.67 6.46
CA LYS A 91 -21.80 -2.68 7.78
C LYS A 91 -21.06 -1.85 8.83
N VAL A 92 -19.73 -1.90 8.82
CA VAL A 92 -18.88 -1.12 9.73
C VAL A 92 -19.04 0.37 9.48
N TRP A 93 -18.97 0.82 8.22
CA TRP A 93 -19.17 2.21 7.82
C TRP A 93 -20.52 2.74 8.23
N ARG A 94 -21.57 1.95 8.00
CA ARG A 94 -22.93 2.26 8.41
C ARG A 94 -23.10 2.46 9.93
N GLN A 95 -22.25 1.83 10.74
CA GLN A 95 -22.27 1.96 12.19
C GLN A 95 -21.42 3.14 12.67
N MET A 96 -20.36 3.46 11.94
CA MET A 96 -19.38 4.48 12.31
C MET A 96 -19.73 5.88 11.83
N TYR A 97 -20.37 5.99 10.66
CA TYR A 97 -20.62 7.26 9.99
C TYR A 97 -22.10 7.41 9.64
N ASP A 98 -22.61 8.62 9.85
CA ASP A 98 -23.93 9.00 9.38
C ASP A 98 -23.95 9.04 7.85
N LYS A 99 -22.90 9.60 7.23
CA LYS A 99 -22.74 9.76 5.78
C LYS A 99 -21.30 9.57 5.33
N ILE A 100 -21.12 9.12 4.09
CA ILE A 100 -19.83 9.15 3.40
C ILE A 100 -20.06 9.93 2.11
N ILE A 101 -19.45 11.10 2.00
CA ILE A 101 -19.63 11.97 0.84
C ILE A 101 -18.42 11.82 -0.07
N VAL A 102 -18.66 11.52 -1.35
CA VAL A 102 -17.61 11.24 -2.34
C VAL A 102 -17.75 12.21 -3.52
N ASP A 103 -16.62 12.73 -3.99
CA ASP A 103 -16.56 13.47 -5.26
C ASP A 103 -16.63 12.49 -6.43
N GLU A 104 -17.84 12.32 -6.99
CA GLU A 104 -18.05 11.40 -8.11
C GLU A 104 -17.39 11.88 -9.40
N GLY A 105 -17.22 13.20 -9.57
CA GLY A 105 -16.53 13.76 -10.74
C GLY A 105 -15.04 13.38 -10.76
N GLY A 106 -14.37 13.50 -9.61
CA GLY A 106 -13.01 13.01 -9.43
C GLY A 106 -12.90 11.49 -9.63
N LEU A 107 -13.88 10.73 -9.13
CA LEU A 107 -13.88 9.28 -9.28
C LEU A 107 -14.15 8.82 -10.72
N GLU A 108 -15.00 9.53 -11.47
CA GLU A 108 -15.20 9.29 -12.91
C GLU A 108 -13.94 9.62 -13.70
N THR A 109 -13.20 10.67 -13.32
CA THR A 109 -11.89 10.98 -13.90
C THR A 109 -10.92 9.83 -13.67
N ILE A 110 -10.80 9.35 -12.43
CA ILE A 110 -10.00 8.16 -12.08
C ILE A 110 -10.42 6.95 -12.92
N ARG A 111 -11.73 6.69 -13.03
CA ARG A 111 -12.28 5.59 -13.83
C ARG A 111 -11.82 5.66 -15.28
N ASN A 112 -11.87 6.85 -15.88
CA ASN A 112 -11.46 7.04 -17.27
C ASN A 112 -9.96 6.88 -17.46
N LEU A 113 -9.13 7.36 -16.52
CA LEU A 113 -7.68 7.12 -16.53
C LEU A 113 -7.34 5.63 -16.50
N VAL A 114 -7.97 4.86 -15.60
CA VAL A 114 -7.73 3.41 -15.50
C VAL A 114 -8.23 2.67 -16.74
N LYS A 115 -9.34 3.10 -17.36
CA LYS A 115 -9.86 2.52 -18.60
C LYS A 115 -8.97 2.80 -19.81
N ALA A 116 -8.42 4.01 -19.91
CA ALA A 116 -7.57 4.43 -21.03
C ALA A 116 -6.27 3.63 -21.11
N ARG A 117 -5.74 3.16 -19.96
CA ARG A 117 -4.48 2.39 -19.87
C ARG A 117 -3.28 3.13 -20.45
N GLU A 118 -3.30 4.46 -20.40
CA GLU A 118 -2.20 5.33 -20.88
C GLU A 118 -1.06 5.46 -19.86
N GLY A 119 -1.25 4.94 -18.64
CA GLY A 119 -0.22 4.87 -17.60
C GLY A 119 -0.80 4.32 -16.28
N PRO A 120 0.04 3.84 -15.35
CA PRO A 120 -0.41 3.47 -14.02
C PRO A 120 -0.94 4.67 -13.24
N LEU A 121 -1.92 4.40 -12.38
CA LEU A 121 -2.49 5.36 -11.45
C LEU A 121 -1.79 5.26 -10.10
N VAL A 122 -1.35 6.40 -9.56
CA VAL A 122 -0.72 6.52 -8.26
C VAL A 122 -1.54 7.44 -7.38
N LEU A 123 -2.15 6.87 -6.34
CA LEU A 123 -2.98 7.59 -5.37
C LEU A 123 -2.13 8.04 -4.19
N ILE A 124 -2.24 9.32 -3.84
CA ILE A 124 -1.56 9.92 -2.68
C ILE A 124 -2.61 10.48 -1.71
N PRO A 125 -3.24 9.60 -0.91
CA PRO A 125 -4.19 10.04 0.11
C PRO A 125 -3.52 10.74 1.30
N THR A 126 -4.25 11.63 1.95
CA THR A 126 -3.94 12.11 3.31
C THR A 126 -4.08 10.98 4.33
N HIS A 127 -3.21 10.93 5.35
CA HIS A 127 -3.24 9.86 6.38
C HIS A 127 -3.64 10.36 7.77
N ARG A 128 -4.94 10.24 8.08
CA ARG A 128 -5.56 10.71 9.32
C ARG A 128 -6.04 9.58 10.23
N SER A 129 -6.30 8.38 9.71
CA SER A 129 -6.84 7.25 10.47
C SER A 129 -6.34 5.89 9.97
N TYR A 130 -6.43 4.85 10.81
CA TYR A 130 -6.11 3.46 10.42
C TYR A 130 -7.07 2.92 9.37
N ILE A 131 -8.22 3.55 9.17
CA ILE A 131 -9.22 3.09 8.22
C ILE A 131 -9.08 3.73 6.84
N ASP A 132 -8.17 4.68 6.65
CA ASP A 132 -8.05 5.45 5.39
C ASP A 132 -7.84 4.52 4.19
N PHE A 133 -6.91 3.57 4.30
CA PHE A 133 -6.64 2.61 3.23
C PHE A 133 -7.81 1.62 3.02
N LEU A 134 -8.57 1.31 4.08
CA LEU A 134 -9.79 0.50 3.97
C LEU A 134 -10.89 1.28 3.26
N MET A 135 -10.98 2.60 3.50
CA MET A 135 -11.92 3.48 2.85
C MET A 135 -11.63 3.55 1.35
N MET A 136 -10.39 3.80 0.94
CA MET A 136 -10.01 3.83 -0.47
C MET A 136 -10.28 2.49 -1.17
N THR A 137 -9.89 1.37 -0.56
CA THR A 137 -10.19 0.04 -1.08
C THR A 137 -11.70 -0.19 -1.22
N TYR A 138 -12.48 0.21 -0.21
CA TYR A 138 -13.94 0.09 -0.22
C TYR A 138 -14.58 0.92 -1.34
N LEU A 139 -14.17 2.18 -1.51
CA LEU A 139 -14.69 3.08 -2.55
C LEU A 139 -14.38 2.53 -3.94
N PHE A 140 -13.13 2.12 -4.20
CA PHE A 140 -12.75 1.54 -5.49
C PHE A 140 -13.57 0.28 -5.77
N PHE A 141 -13.73 -0.60 -4.78
CA PHE A 141 -14.57 -1.78 -4.90
C PHE A 141 -16.05 -1.44 -5.16
N ALA A 142 -16.63 -0.52 -4.40
CA ALA A 142 -18.04 -0.13 -4.50
C ALA A 142 -18.36 0.44 -5.88
N TYR A 143 -17.44 1.22 -6.45
CA TYR A 143 -17.58 1.87 -7.75
C TYR A 143 -17.06 1.04 -8.94
N ASN A 144 -16.85 -0.27 -8.74
CA ASN A 144 -16.37 -1.23 -9.75
C ASN A 144 -15.03 -0.84 -10.42
N ILE A 145 -14.15 -0.18 -9.67
CA ILE A 145 -12.77 0.14 -10.07
C ILE A 145 -11.83 -0.91 -9.45
N PRO A 146 -10.80 -1.40 -10.17
CA PRO A 146 -9.81 -2.31 -9.61
C PRO A 146 -9.17 -1.75 -8.33
N VAL A 147 -9.16 -2.53 -7.26
CA VAL A 147 -8.62 -2.08 -5.97
C VAL A 147 -7.12 -1.76 -6.07
N PRO A 148 -6.63 -0.73 -5.35
CA PRO A 148 -5.24 -0.33 -5.39
C PRO A 148 -4.33 -1.33 -4.65
N HIS A 149 -3.05 -1.35 -5.04
CA HIS A 149 -1.98 -1.96 -4.25
C HIS A 149 -1.51 -0.96 -3.20
N ILE A 150 -1.70 -1.29 -1.94
CA ILE A 150 -1.47 -0.37 -0.82
C ILE A 150 -0.06 -0.60 -0.25
N PHE A 151 0.74 0.45 -0.23
CA PHE A 151 1.99 0.49 0.51
C PHE A 151 1.69 0.48 2.02
N ALA A 152 1.91 -0.65 2.67
CA ALA A 152 1.62 -0.85 4.09
C ALA A 152 2.90 -1.16 4.89
N GLY A 153 2.95 -0.74 6.15
CA GLY A 153 4.06 -1.09 7.04
C GLY A 153 4.07 -2.57 7.43
N GLU A 154 5.24 -3.15 7.71
CA GLU A 154 5.34 -4.56 8.12
C GLU A 154 4.72 -4.86 9.50
N ASP A 155 4.39 -3.85 10.30
CA ASP A 155 3.73 -4.04 11.60
C ASP A 155 2.38 -4.76 11.44
N PHE A 156 1.72 -4.55 10.30
CA PHE A 156 0.46 -5.20 9.95
C PHE A 156 0.61 -6.71 9.71
N LEU A 157 1.83 -7.24 9.57
CA LEU A 157 2.06 -8.68 9.44
C LEU A 157 1.67 -9.46 10.69
N ASN A 158 1.72 -8.83 11.86
CA ASN A 158 1.50 -9.48 13.16
C ASN A 158 0.03 -9.51 13.61
N MET A 159 -0.93 -9.23 12.72
CA MET A 159 -2.36 -9.14 13.03
C MET A 159 -3.14 -10.46 12.82
N GLY A 160 -2.44 -11.58 12.62
CA GLY A 160 -3.08 -12.89 12.45
C GLY A 160 -3.98 -12.93 11.20
N PRO A 161 -5.25 -13.37 11.31
CA PRO A 161 -6.15 -13.47 10.14
C PRO A 161 -6.35 -12.16 9.38
N MET A 162 -6.26 -11.01 10.06
CA MET A 162 -6.39 -9.70 9.41
C MET A 162 -5.26 -9.42 8.42
N THR A 163 -4.05 -9.93 8.67
CA THR A 163 -2.92 -9.82 7.74
C THR A 163 -3.28 -10.39 6.38
N GLN A 164 -3.95 -11.54 6.35
CA GLN A 164 -4.34 -12.19 5.10
C GLN A 164 -5.43 -11.39 4.36
N VAL A 165 -6.43 -10.89 5.08
CA VAL A 165 -7.47 -10.03 4.49
C VAL A 165 -6.86 -8.76 3.87
N LEU A 166 -5.91 -8.13 4.56
CA LEU A 166 -5.20 -6.96 4.03
C LEU A 166 -4.38 -7.30 2.79
N ARG A 167 -3.63 -8.41 2.83
CA ARG A 167 -2.82 -8.89 1.69
C ARG A 167 -3.67 -9.21 0.47
N GLU A 168 -4.81 -9.85 0.69
CA GLU A 168 -5.81 -10.17 -0.34
C GLU A 168 -6.59 -8.93 -0.81
N GLY A 169 -6.61 -7.87 0.00
CA GLY A 169 -7.15 -6.56 -0.33
C GLY A 169 -6.22 -5.69 -1.18
N GLY A 170 -4.94 -6.07 -1.33
CA GLY A 170 -3.93 -5.31 -2.09
C GLY A 170 -2.79 -4.75 -1.26
N ALA A 171 -2.78 -4.95 0.06
CA ALA A 171 -1.66 -4.50 0.89
C ALA A 171 -0.38 -5.29 0.56
N PHE A 172 0.68 -4.57 0.24
CA PHE A 172 2.04 -5.11 0.21
C PHE A 172 2.86 -4.48 1.33
N PHE A 173 3.61 -5.31 2.04
CA PHE A 173 4.17 -4.96 3.35
C PHE A 173 5.64 -4.58 3.26
N VAL A 174 5.99 -3.42 3.80
CA VAL A 174 7.31 -2.81 3.69
C VAL A 174 7.86 -2.45 5.07
N ARG A 175 9.17 -2.65 5.25
CA ARG A 175 9.90 -2.23 6.46
C ARG A 175 9.81 -0.71 6.65
N ARG A 176 9.74 -0.24 7.89
CA ARG A 176 9.70 1.21 8.17
C ARG A 176 10.97 1.95 7.76
N SER A 177 12.12 1.27 7.82
CA SER A 177 13.40 1.80 7.37
C SER A 177 14.24 0.67 6.82
N PHE A 178 14.86 0.91 5.68
CA PHE A 178 15.72 -0.04 4.98
C PHE A 178 16.80 0.69 4.15
N LYS A 179 17.14 1.93 4.53
CA LYS A 179 18.09 2.77 3.79
C LYS A 179 19.49 2.14 3.69
N ASP A 180 19.88 1.37 4.71
CA ASP A 180 21.19 0.72 4.79
C ASP A 180 21.16 -0.73 4.26
N ASP A 181 20.02 -1.20 3.76
CA ASP A 181 19.85 -2.52 3.17
C ASP A 181 19.68 -2.38 1.65
N ALA A 182 20.81 -2.42 0.93
CA ALA A 182 20.84 -2.24 -0.51
C ALA A 182 20.05 -3.33 -1.25
N LEU A 183 20.08 -4.58 -0.75
CA LEU A 183 19.34 -5.68 -1.35
C LEU A 183 17.84 -5.47 -1.20
N TYR A 184 17.37 -5.15 0.01
CA TYR A 184 15.96 -4.87 0.24
C TYR A 184 15.49 -3.64 -0.55
N THR A 185 16.30 -2.59 -0.63
CA THR A 185 15.99 -1.39 -1.44
C THR A 185 15.82 -1.73 -2.91
N ALA A 186 16.69 -2.56 -3.47
CA ALA A 186 16.59 -3.02 -4.86
C ALA A 186 15.33 -3.87 -5.09
N VAL A 187 15.06 -4.84 -4.21
CA VAL A 187 13.87 -5.71 -4.28
C VAL A 187 12.58 -4.90 -4.18
N PHE A 188 12.50 -3.98 -3.21
CA PHE A 188 11.36 -3.09 -3.03
C PHE A 188 11.11 -2.21 -4.25
N SER A 189 12.18 -1.60 -4.78
CA SER A 189 12.09 -0.71 -5.92
C SER A 189 11.60 -1.47 -7.16
N GLU A 190 12.19 -2.64 -7.44
CA GLU A 190 11.81 -3.46 -8.59
C GLU A 190 10.41 -4.04 -8.47
N TYR A 191 10.00 -4.51 -7.29
CA TYR A 191 8.63 -4.97 -7.08
C TYR A 191 7.61 -3.83 -7.28
N THR A 192 7.90 -2.63 -6.79
CA THR A 192 7.02 -1.47 -6.99
C THR A 192 6.95 -1.07 -8.47
N GLN A 193 8.09 -0.99 -9.15
CA GLN A 193 8.15 -0.66 -10.58
C GLN A 193 7.50 -1.74 -11.43
N TYR A 194 7.56 -3.01 -11.02
CA TYR A 194 6.82 -4.09 -11.65
C TYR A 194 5.31 -3.84 -11.62
N LEU A 195 4.75 -3.46 -10.47
CA LEU A 195 3.33 -3.14 -10.34
C LEU A 195 2.93 -1.99 -11.28
N LEU A 196 3.73 -0.93 -11.33
CA LEU A 196 3.51 0.23 -12.20
C LEU A 196 3.57 -0.16 -13.68
N THR A 197 4.57 -0.95 -14.08
CA THR A 197 4.76 -1.41 -15.47
C THR A 197 3.61 -2.30 -15.93
N LYS A 198 2.99 -3.05 -15.02
CA LYS A 198 1.79 -3.86 -15.29
C LYS A 198 0.50 -3.03 -15.35
N GLY A 199 0.55 -1.73 -15.03
CA GLY A 199 -0.62 -0.85 -14.99
C GLY A 199 -1.48 -1.03 -13.75
N HIS A 200 -0.95 -1.63 -12.67
CA HIS A 200 -1.68 -1.67 -11.41
C HIS A 200 -1.76 -0.28 -10.77
N THR A 201 -2.92 0.05 -10.21
CA THR A 201 -3.06 1.21 -9.33
C THR A 201 -2.26 0.98 -8.06
N VAL A 202 -1.48 1.98 -7.65
CA VAL A 202 -0.70 1.96 -6.41
C VAL A 202 -1.16 3.09 -5.51
N GLU A 203 -1.32 2.81 -4.22
CA GLU A 203 -1.70 3.78 -3.19
C GLU A 203 -0.61 3.86 -2.12
N PHE A 204 -0.20 5.06 -1.75
CA PHE A 204 0.68 5.26 -0.61
C PHE A 204 0.43 6.59 0.09
N PHE A 205 0.66 6.60 1.40
CA PHE A 205 0.55 7.80 2.21
C PHE A 205 1.89 8.54 2.23
N LEU A 206 1.90 9.78 1.71
CA LEU A 206 3.13 10.56 1.58
C LEU A 206 3.82 10.80 2.93
N GLU A 207 3.05 10.90 4.01
CA GLU A 207 3.57 11.13 5.38
C GLU A 207 4.30 9.89 5.97
N GLY A 208 4.06 8.69 5.43
CA GLY A 208 4.62 7.42 5.91
C GLY A 208 4.11 6.94 7.28
N THR A 209 3.44 7.81 8.04
CA THR A 209 2.73 7.50 9.29
C THR A 209 1.54 8.43 9.43
N ARG A 210 0.56 8.02 10.24
CA ARG A 210 -0.64 8.81 10.51
C ARG A 210 -0.32 10.06 11.31
N SER A 211 -0.99 11.15 10.97
CA SER A 211 -0.97 12.36 11.79
C SER A 211 -1.85 12.20 13.03
N ARG A 212 -1.28 12.48 14.20
CA ARG A 212 -1.96 12.38 15.50
C ARG A 212 -2.55 13.71 15.99
N SER A 213 -2.01 14.82 15.49
CA SER A 213 -2.40 16.18 15.86
C SER A 213 -3.34 16.84 14.85
N GLY A 214 -3.70 16.13 13.76
CA GLY A 214 -4.42 16.69 12.62
C GLY A 214 -3.56 17.59 11.71
N LYS A 215 -2.28 17.79 12.03
CA LYS A 215 -1.33 18.53 11.17
C LYS A 215 -0.63 17.59 10.19
N GLN A 216 -0.39 18.02 8.96
CA GLN A 216 0.37 17.20 8.02
C GLN A 216 1.80 16.99 8.55
N LEU A 217 2.28 15.76 8.49
CA LEU A 217 3.67 15.44 8.78
C LEU A 217 4.56 15.72 7.55
N PRO A 218 5.89 15.88 7.75
CA PRO A 218 6.81 16.02 6.63
C PRO A 218 6.72 14.82 5.67
N PRO A 219 6.71 15.06 4.35
CA PRO A 219 6.61 13.99 3.36
C PRO A 219 7.85 13.09 3.37
N GLN A 220 7.64 11.78 3.25
CA GLN A 220 8.67 10.78 3.00
C GLN A 220 8.72 10.42 1.53
N PHE A 221 9.81 10.79 0.86
CA PHE A 221 9.93 10.68 -0.59
C PHE A 221 10.37 9.31 -1.12
N GLY A 222 10.59 8.29 -0.27
CA GLY A 222 11.11 7.00 -0.71
C GLY A 222 10.25 6.32 -1.78
N MET A 223 8.94 6.21 -1.51
CA MET A 223 7.98 5.63 -2.46
C MET A 223 7.81 6.52 -3.70
N LEU A 224 7.64 7.83 -3.52
CA LEU A 224 7.49 8.78 -4.63
C LEU A 224 8.72 8.78 -5.56
N SER A 225 9.94 8.71 -4.99
CA SER A 225 11.17 8.59 -5.77
C SER A 225 11.21 7.30 -6.59
N THR A 226 10.72 6.19 -6.03
CA THR A 226 10.63 4.91 -6.75
C THR A 226 9.69 5.00 -7.96
N VAL A 227 8.55 5.68 -7.79
CA VAL A 227 7.57 5.97 -8.86
C VAL A 227 8.19 6.84 -9.95
N VAL A 228 8.81 7.98 -9.58
CA VAL A 228 9.43 8.91 -10.54
C VAL A 228 10.56 8.23 -11.33
N LYS A 229 11.42 7.46 -10.66
CA LYS A 229 12.49 6.70 -11.31
C LYS A 229 11.95 5.67 -12.31
N CYS A 230 10.75 5.14 -12.12
CA CYS A 230 10.11 4.24 -13.07
C CYS A 230 9.86 4.94 -14.42
N PHE A 231 9.34 6.17 -14.35
CA PHE A 231 9.09 7.02 -15.50
C PHE A 231 10.40 7.51 -16.14
N GLU A 232 11.35 8.01 -15.34
CA GLU A 232 12.65 8.48 -15.84
C GLU A 232 13.45 7.37 -16.55
N ALA A 233 13.33 6.13 -16.09
CA ALA A 233 13.94 4.97 -16.72
C ALA A 233 13.22 4.50 -18.00
N GLY A 234 12.12 5.16 -18.41
CA GLY A 234 11.33 4.80 -19.58
C GLY A 234 10.61 3.45 -19.45
N ARG A 235 10.37 2.96 -18.22
CA ARG A 235 9.64 1.70 -17.99
C ARG A 235 8.14 1.85 -18.19
N VAL A 236 7.64 3.08 -18.07
CA VAL A 236 6.27 3.50 -18.34
C VAL A 236 6.29 4.83 -19.08
N ASP A 237 5.42 4.99 -20.07
CA ASP A 237 5.36 6.20 -20.91
C ASP A 237 4.72 7.40 -20.20
N ASN A 238 3.94 7.14 -19.15
CA ASN A 238 3.24 8.15 -18.35
C ASN A 238 2.93 7.62 -16.95
N ILE A 239 2.70 8.52 -15.99
CA ILE A 239 2.20 8.19 -14.65
C ILE A 239 1.16 9.23 -14.22
N HIS A 240 -0.02 8.77 -13.79
CA HIS A 240 -1.05 9.65 -13.25
C HIS A 240 -0.92 9.71 -11.73
N ILE A 241 -0.43 10.83 -11.20
CA ILE A 241 -0.38 11.09 -9.75
C ILE A 241 -1.65 11.83 -9.33
N VAL A 242 -2.46 11.20 -8.49
CA VAL A 242 -3.74 11.76 -8.01
C VAL A 242 -3.68 11.96 -6.50
N PRO A 243 -3.61 13.20 -6.02
CA PRO A 243 -3.77 13.50 -4.60
C PRO A 243 -5.21 13.24 -4.18
N VAL A 244 -5.41 12.63 -3.01
CA VAL A 244 -6.73 12.35 -2.45
C VAL A 244 -6.81 12.93 -1.04
N THR A 245 -7.87 13.67 -0.76
CA THR A 245 -8.13 14.17 0.59
C THR A 245 -9.21 13.30 1.23
N ILE A 246 -8.95 12.84 2.45
CA ILE A 246 -9.91 12.12 3.28
C ILE A 246 -10.07 12.91 4.58
N ASP A 247 -11.26 13.48 4.75
CA ASP A 247 -11.60 14.27 5.92
C ASP A 247 -12.65 13.55 6.78
N TYR A 248 -12.53 13.74 8.09
CA TYR A 248 -13.44 13.19 9.10
C TYR A 248 -13.88 14.30 10.05
N ASP A 249 -15.16 14.33 10.38
CA ASP A 249 -15.65 15.20 11.47
C ASP A 249 -15.02 14.81 12.81
N LYS A 250 -14.88 13.50 13.03
CA LYS A 250 -14.23 12.92 14.21
C LYS A 250 -13.47 11.64 13.85
N PRO A 251 -12.13 11.63 13.93
CA PRO A 251 -11.35 10.41 13.74
C PRO A 251 -11.70 9.36 14.81
N VAL A 252 -11.70 8.08 14.42
CA VAL A 252 -12.00 6.95 15.31
C VAL A 252 -11.03 6.92 16.50
N GLU A 253 -9.78 7.30 16.27
CA GLU A 253 -8.71 7.27 17.26
C GLU A 253 -8.61 8.53 18.12
N LEU A 254 -9.57 9.47 18.04
CA LEU A 254 -9.46 10.75 18.76
C LEU A 254 -9.20 10.57 20.26
N SER A 255 -9.85 9.59 20.90
CA SER A 255 -9.66 9.30 22.33
C SER A 255 -8.29 8.73 22.66
N VAL A 256 -7.67 7.97 21.74
CA VAL A 256 -6.31 7.45 21.89
C VAL A 256 -5.30 8.59 21.67
N HIS A 257 -5.52 9.43 20.66
CA HIS A 257 -4.67 10.59 20.40
C HIS A 257 -4.69 11.60 21.56
N GLN A 258 -5.86 11.84 22.16
CA GLN A 258 -5.96 12.71 23.34
C GLN A 258 -5.13 12.19 24.52
N LYS A 259 -5.17 10.88 24.78
CA LYS A 259 -4.37 10.25 25.83
C LYS A 259 -2.86 10.34 25.56
N GLU A 260 -2.45 10.09 24.32
CA GLU A 260 -1.04 10.22 23.92
C GLU A 260 -0.54 11.67 24.00
N LEU A 261 -1.37 12.66 23.63
CA LEU A 261 -1.04 14.09 23.75
C LEU A 261 -0.93 14.54 25.20
N LEU A 262 -1.65 13.89 26.12
CA LEU A 262 -1.58 14.12 27.56
C LEU A 262 -0.39 13.43 28.23
N GLY A 263 0.51 12.81 27.45
CA GLY A 263 1.76 12.25 27.93
C GLY A 263 1.70 10.77 28.29
N GLU A 264 0.57 10.08 28.06
CA GLU A 264 0.55 8.62 28.11
C GLU A 264 1.40 8.09 26.95
N GLY A 265 2.43 7.30 27.26
CA GLY A 265 3.42 6.86 26.28
C GLY A 265 2.81 6.24 25.03
N LYS A 266 3.45 6.44 23.88
CA LYS A 266 3.00 5.96 22.56
C LYS A 266 2.56 4.50 22.63
N VAL A 267 1.31 4.23 22.25
CA VAL A 267 0.89 2.85 21.99
C VAL A 267 1.56 2.45 20.68
N LYS A 268 2.59 1.60 20.77
CA LYS A 268 3.22 1.02 19.58
C LYS A 268 2.16 0.29 18.78
N GLU A 269 2.12 0.57 17.49
CA GLU A 269 1.29 -0.12 16.52
C GLU A 269 1.85 -1.55 16.40
N VAL A 270 1.34 -2.40 17.30
CA VAL A 270 1.65 -3.79 17.65
C VAL A 270 3.05 -4.33 17.32
N ARG A 271 3.90 -4.40 18.34
CA ARG A 271 4.88 -5.48 18.54
C ARG A 271 4.67 -6.07 19.93
N LYS A 272 4.10 -7.27 20.05
CA LYS A 272 4.43 -8.15 21.18
C LYS A 272 5.63 -8.97 20.74
N PRO A 273 6.82 -8.80 21.35
CA PRO A 273 7.93 -9.69 21.07
C PRO A 273 7.55 -11.12 21.50
N SER A 274 7.89 -12.10 20.66
CA SER A 274 7.93 -13.50 21.09
C SER A 274 8.87 -13.62 22.31
N PRO A 275 8.52 -14.39 23.34
CA PRO A 275 9.31 -14.48 24.58
C PRO A 275 10.74 -15.00 24.40
N ASN A 276 11.14 -15.43 23.19
CA ASN A 276 12.43 -16.05 22.92
C ASN A 276 13.43 -15.21 22.10
N TYR A 277 13.30 -13.87 22.06
CA TYR A 277 14.30 -13.02 21.41
C TYR A 277 15.30 -12.43 22.41
N HIS A 278 16.49 -13.03 22.48
CA HIS A 278 17.65 -12.42 23.12
C HIS A 278 18.40 -11.56 22.09
N PRO A 279 18.51 -10.24 22.28
CA PRO A 279 19.44 -9.44 21.48
C PRO A 279 20.86 -9.80 21.90
N SER A 280 21.68 -10.24 20.94
CA SER A 280 23.11 -10.38 21.13
C SER A 280 23.70 -9.03 21.51
N SER A 281 24.21 -8.93 22.73
CA SER A 281 25.01 -7.82 23.20
C SER A 281 26.29 -7.70 22.38
N SER A 282 26.49 -6.55 21.74
CA SER A 282 27.83 -6.07 21.40
C SER A 282 27.90 -4.58 21.77
N THR A 283 28.45 -4.34 22.96
CA THR A 283 29.45 -3.31 23.29
C THR A 283 30.42 -3.12 22.11
N VAL A 284 30.92 -1.94 21.70
CA VAL A 284 31.21 -0.62 22.30
C VAL A 284 30.89 0.45 21.27
#